data_AF-A0A967WTC4-F1
#
_entry.id   AF-A0A967WTC4-F1
#
_cell.length_a   1.000
_cell.length_b   1.000
_cell.length_c   1.000
_cell.angle_alpha   90.00
_cell.angle_beta   90.00
_cell.angle_gamma   90.00
#
_symmetry.space_group_name_H-M   'P 1'
#
loop_
_entity.id
_entity.type
_entity.pdbx_description
1 polymer ?
#
loop_
_entity_poly.entity_id
_entity_poly.type
_entity_poly.pdbx_seq_one_letter_code
_entity_poly.pdbx_strand_id
1 'polypeptide(L)' 'HAQLRYYESVGYFQDIPPVHADLGELVTGQKPGRETPQERTMTANLGLALDDMAVAPLLYNKAVERKIGTWLPL' A
#
# COMPACT_ATOMS: atom_id res chain seq x y z
N HIS A 1 11.85 2.83 1.97
CA HIS A 1 12.09 1.57 2.74
C HIS A 1 12.27 1.68 4.28
N ALA A 2 11.82 2.75 4.98
CA ALA A 2 11.97 2.79 6.45
C ALA A 2 11.17 1.69 7.17
N GLN A 3 9.99 1.35 6.66
CA GLN A 3 9.13 0.29 7.19
C GLN A 3 9.75 -1.11 7.04
N LEU A 4 10.29 -1.44 5.86
CA LEU A 4 10.96 -2.72 5.64
C LEU A 4 12.11 -2.93 6.64
N ARG A 5 12.95 -1.90 6.85
CA ARG A 5 14.07 -1.97 7.80
C ARG A 5 13.64 -2.24 9.24
N TYR A 6 12.45 -1.78 9.63
CA TYR A 6 11.88 -2.13 10.93
C TYR A 6 11.49 -3.61 10.98
N TYR A 7 10.87 -4.16 9.94
CA TYR A 7 10.53 -5.59 9.91
C TYR A 7 11.76 -6.50 9.85
N GLU A 8 12.81 -6.05 9.17
CA GLU A 8 14.13 -6.70 9.21
C GLU A 8 14.70 -6.72 10.64
N SER A 9 14.59 -5.63 11.41
CA SER A 9 15.13 -5.61 12.77
C SER A 9 14.38 -6.51 13.75
N VAL A 10 13.12 -6.86 13.46
CA VAL A 10 12.31 -7.81 14.26
C VAL A 10 12.29 -9.22 13.69
N GLY A 11 13.15 -9.53 12.72
CA GLY A 11 13.42 -10.91 12.25
C GLY A 11 12.66 -11.36 11.01
N TYR A 12 11.88 -10.49 10.36
CA TYR A 12 11.27 -10.80 9.06
C TYR A 12 12.21 -10.45 7.90
N PHE A 13 11.95 -11.00 6.71
CA PHE A 13 12.63 -10.61 5.46
C PHE A 13 14.17 -10.66 5.49
N GLN A 14 14.77 -11.54 6.29
CA GLN A 14 16.24 -11.59 6.46
C GLN A 14 16.98 -11.96 5.17
N ASP A 15 16.40 -12.84 4.35
CA ASP A 15 17.03 -13.40 3.14
C ASP A 15 16.18 -13.13 1.89
N ILE A 16 15.88 -11.86 1.62
CA ILE A 16 15.18 -11.43 0.39
C ILE A 16 16.13 -10.77 -0.61
N PRO A 17 15.82 -10.82 -1.93
CA PRO A 17 16.51 -9.98 -2.91
C PRO A 17 16.37 -8.48 -2.58
N PRO A 18 17.28 -7.64 -3.09
CA PRO A 18 17.15 -6.19 -2.95
C PRO A 18 15.79 -5.69 -3.45
N VAL A 19 15.20 -4.75 -2.71
CA VAL A 19 13.94 -4.13 -3.12
C VAL A 19 14.17 -3.20 -4.30
N HIS A 20 13.45 -3.46 -5.38
CA HIS A 20 13.47 -2.64 -6.59
C HIS A 20 12.86 -1.25 -6.36
N ALA A 21 11.63 -1.21 -5.84
CA ALA A 21 10.86 0.03 -5.70
C ALA A 21 9.86 -0.02 -4.54
N ASP A 22 9.61 1.13 -3.92
CA ASP A 22 8.40 1.36 -3.12
C ASP A 22 7.20 1.64 -4.08
N LEU A 23 5.97 1.31 -3.69
CA LEU A 23 4.78 1.43 -4.56
C LEU A 23 4.58 2.85 -5.12
N GLY A 24 4.85 3.88 -4.31
CA GLY A 24 4.75 5.28 -4.75
C GLY A 24 5.72 5.64 -5.88
N GLU A 25 6.92 5.03 -5.92
CA GLU A 25 7.89 5.26 -6.99
C GLU A 25 7.39 4.68 -8.33
N LEU A 26 6.69 3.54 -8.27
CA LEU A 26 6.07 2.92 -9.44
C LEU A 26 4.88 3.74 -9.95
N VAL A 27 3.98 4.15 -9.05
CA VAL A 27 2.76 4.92 -9.40
C VAL A 27 3.10 6.28 -10.00
N THR A 28 4.17 6.93 -9.52
CA THR A 28 4.62 8.23 -10.03
C THR A 28 5.53 8.14 -11.25
N GLY A 29 5.87 6.93 -11.71
CA GLY A 29 6.77 6.71 -12.84
C GLY A 29 8.24 7.03 -12.56
N GLN A 30 8.63 7.19 -11.30
CA GLN A 30 10.04 7.41 -10.91
C GLN A 30 10.89 6.15 -11.14
N LYS A 31 10.29 4.96 -11.06
CA LYS A 31 10.91 3.68 -11.40
C LYS A 31 10.00 2.87 -12.33
N PRO A 32 10.57 2.11 -13.29
CA PRO A 32 9.78 1.24 -14.13
C PRO A 32 9.17 0.10 -13.31
N GLY A 33 7.98 -0.32 -13.72
CA GLY A 33 7.37 -1.57 -13.24
C GLY A 33 7.99 -2.78 -13.90
N ARG A 34 7.16 -3.78 -14.23
CA ARG A 34 7.57 -4.92 -15.07
C ARG A 34 7.91 -4.45 -16.48
N GLU A 35 9.06 -4.87 -16.99
CA GLU A 35 9.57 -4.48 -18.31
C GLU A 35 9.49 -5.62 -19.33
N THR A 36 9.56 -6.88 -18.86
CA THR A 36 9.54 -8.06 -19.73
C THR A 36 8.57 -9.16 -19.26
N PRO A 37 8.11 -10.04 -20.17
CA PRO A 37 7.26 -11.16 -19.80
C PRO A 37 8.00 -12.27 -19.03
N GLN A 38 9.34 -12.32 -19.07
CA GLN A 38 10.14 -13.33 -18.35
C GLN A 38 10.38 -12.98 -16.87
N GLU A 39 10.22 -11.71 -16.49
CA GLU A 39 10.40 -11.27 -15.11
C GLU A 39 9.42 -11.96 -14.16
N ARG A 40 9.84 -12.17 -12.92
CA ARG A 40 8.97 -12.57 -11.83
C ARG A 40 8.96 -11.44 -10.80
N THR A 41 7.78 -10.88 -10.57
CA THR A 41 7.58 -9.75 -9.66
C THR A 41 6.85 -10.24 -8.43
N MET A 42 7.35 -9.90 -7.25
CA MET A 42 6.67 -10.11 -5.98
C MET A 42 6.52 -8.78 -5.26
N THR A 43 5.45 -8.66 -4.48
CA THR A 43 5.21 -7.51 -3.61
C THR A 43 4.89 -8.00 -2.21
N ALA A 44 5.34 -7.26 -1.20
CA ALA A 44 4.99 -7.47 0.18
C ALA A 44 4.29 -6.21 0.69
N ASN A 45 2.95 -6.26 0.74
CA ASN A 45 2.14 -5.14 1.18
C ASN A 45 2.00 -5.20 2.70
N LEU A 46 2.88 -4.50 3.41
CA LEU A 46 2.94 -4.51 4.88
C LEU A 46 1.82 -3.68 5.53
N GLY A 47 1.11 -2.89 4.72
CA GLY A 47 0.03 -2.00 5.14
C GLY A 47 0.56 -0.65 5.64
N LEU A 48 -0.08 0.42 5.20
CA LEU A 48 0.12 1.77 5.72
C LEU A 48 -1.24 2.35 6.09
N ALA A 49 -1.37 2.92 7.29
CA ALA A 49 -2.62 3.57 7.72
C ALA A 49 -3.05 4.72 6.77
N LEU A 50 -2.11 5.27 6.00
CA LEU A 50 -2.40 6.26 4.97
C LEU A 50 -3.29 5.69 3.86
N ASP A 51 -3.14 4.40 3.52
CA ASP A 51 -3.94 3.73 2.49
C ASP A 51 -5.42 3.70 2.92
N ASP A 52 -5.68 3.37 4.20
CA ASP A 52 -7.02 3.39 4.78
C ASP A 52 -7.61 4.80 4.75
N MET A 53 -6.82 5.81 5.15
CA MET A 53 -7.26 7.20 5.17
C MET A 53 -7.44 7.81 3.79
N ALA A 54 -6.81 7.26 2.75
CA ALA A 54 -7.05 7.66 1.37
C ALA A 54 -8.42 7.15 0.86
N VAL A 55 -8.87 5.98 1.35
CA VAL A 55 -10.10 5.32 0.86
C VAL A 55 -11.31 5.63 1.73
N ALA A 56 -11.18 5.62 3.06
CA ALA A 56 -12.30 5.72 3.98
C ALA A 56 -13.13 7.00 3.81
N PRO A 57 -12.55 8.21 3.67
CA PRO A 57 -13.33 9.43 3.43
C PRO A 57 -14.10 9.41 2.10
N LEU A 58 -13.53 8.79 1.06
CA LEU A 58 -14.19 8.66 -0.24
C LEU A 58 -15.42 7.76 -0.15
N LEU A 59 -15.29 6.63 0.54
CA LEU A 59 -16.41 5.72 0.79
C LEU A 59 -17.48 6.38 1.67
N TYR A 60 -17.06 7.06 2.74
CA TYR A 60 -17.96 7.80 3.61
C TYR A 60 -18.77 8.85 2.83
N ASN A 61 -18.11 9.70 2.05
CA ASN A 61 -18.78 10.73 1.26
C ASN A 61 -19.79 10.11 0.28
N LYS A 62 -19.40 9.03 -0.42
CA LYS A 62 -20.32 8.30 -1.32
C LYS A 62 -21.51 7.68 -0.58
N ALA A 63 -21.30 7.19 0.64
CA ALA A 63 -22.37 6.62 1.46
C ALA A 63 -23.37 7.71 1.88
N VAL A 64 -22.88 8.88 2.30
CA VAL A 64 -23.73 10.03 2.63
C VAL A 64 -24.55 10.48 1.43
N GLU A 65 -23.93 10.66 0.26
CA GLU A 65 -24.62 11.05 -0.99
C GLU A 65 -25.72 10.06 -1.38
N ARG A 66 -25.48 8.76 -1.15
CA ARG A 66 -26.42 7.67 -1.50
C ARG A 66 -27.39 7.32 -0.38
N LYS A 67 -27.35 8.03 0.76
CA LYS A 67 -28.16 7.74 1.95
C LYS A 67 -28.00 6.29 2.45
N ILE A 68 -26.77 5.78 2.44
CA ILE A 68 -26.41 4.45 2.92
C ILE A 68 -25.79 4.57 4.32
N GLY A 69 -26.22 3.71 5.26
CA GLY A 69 -25.67 3.62 6.61
C GLY A 69 -26.67 3.98 7.71
N THR A 70 -26.17 4.13 8.94
CA THR A 70 -26.98 4.49 10.12
C THR A 70 -26.22 5.50 10.96
N TRP A 71 -26.86 6.63 11.25
CA TRP A 71 -26.34 7.60 12.20
C TRP A 71 -26.46 7.07 13.62
N LEU A 72 -25.38 7.15 14.38
CA LEU A 72 -25.36 6.80 15.80
C LEU A 72 -25.18 8.09 16.62
N PRO A 73 -25.79 8.18 17.82
CA PRO A 73 -25.44 9.25 18.76
C PRO A 73 -23.96 9.14 19.15
N LEU A 74 -23.34 10.30 19.41
CA LEU A 74 -21.99 10.38 19.96
C LEU A 74 -21.98 10.04 21.46
#